data_AF-A0A954HUL0-F1
#
_entry.id   AF-A0A954HUL0-F1
#
_cell.length_a   1.000
_cell.length_b   1.000
_cell.length_c   1.000
_cell.angle_alpha   90.00
_cell.angle_beta   90.00
_cell.angle_gamma   90.00
#
_symmetry.space_group_name_H-M   'P 1'
#
loop_
_entity.id
_entity.type
_entity.pdbx_description
1 polymer ?
#
loop_
_entity_poly.entity_id
_entity_poly.type
_entity_poly.pdbx_seq_one_letter_code
_entity_poly.pdbx_strand_id
1 'polypeptide(L)'
;MTTATMTNRINGHDFKAKPKRSPRRKKVKADEVLFVSAAAAPWALAILLLMVSMPHLATGFQNICHCGTLAGWLLAIAIDSAQITAKLQLTVAKNYDLPTPAQRTSMGIIVATAVMSMTLNVLAFLEGATDSTGTVLAWVAGIMLPLLILALSYTGSCFALTKKRTTARRKR
;
A
#
# COMPACT_ATOMS: atom_id res chain seq x y z
N MET A 1 -12.89 91.07 -20.07
CA MET A 1 -13.09 90.59 -18.69
C MET A 1 -14.24 89.61 -18.73
N THR A 2 -13.93 88.32 -18.80
CA THR A 2 -14.92 87.27 -19.07
C THR A 2 -14.61 86.08 -18.19
N THR A 3 -15.67 85.61 -17.54
CA THR A 3 -15.73 84.93 -16.25
C THR A 3 -15.31 83.45 -16.35
N ALA A 4 -14.38 83.03 -15.49
CA ALA A 4 -13.94 81.63 -15.40
C ALA A 4 -14.89 80.85 -14.47
N THR A 5 -15.61 79.88 -15.03
CA THR A 5 -16.50 78.97 -14.30
C THR A 5 -15.69 77.87 -13.62
N MET A 6 -15.50 77.98 -12.30
CA MET A 6 -14.96 76.92 -11.45
C MET A 6 -16.00 75.80 -11.27
N THR A 7 -15.74 74.63 -11.85
CA THR A 7 -16.50 73.39 -11.60
C THR A 7 -15.85 72.61 -10.45
N ASN A 8 -16.44 72.73 -9.26
CA ASN A 8 -16.06 71.99 -8.06
C ASN A 8 -16.58 70.56 -8.14
N ARG A 9 -15.70 69.59 -8.39
CA ARG A 9 -16.03 68.16 -8.52
C ARG A 9 -15.77 67.48 -7.17
N ILE A 10 -16.84 67.35 -6.37
CA ILE A 10 -16.81 66.64 -5.09
C ILE A 10 -16.80 65.15 -5.40
N ASN A 11 -15.64 64.50 -5.22
CA ASN A 11 -15.49 63.06 -5.34
C ASN A 11 -16.18 62.36 -4.15
N GLY A 12 -17.38 61.84 -4.39
CA GLY A 12 -18.04 60.90 -3.50
C GLY A 12 -17.28 59.56 -3.50
N HIS A 13 -16.45 59.35 -2.48
CA HIS A 13 -15.88 58.04 -2.20
C HIS A 13 -16.97 57.14 -1.60
N ASP A 14 -17.65 56.38 -2.46
CA ASP A 14 -18.50 55.26 -2.07
C ASP A 14 -17.67 54.22 -1.30
N PHE A 15 -17.78 54.24 0.02
CA PHE A 15 -17.28 53.19 0.90
C PHE A 15 -18.09 51.91 0.67
N LYS A 16 -17.67 51.10 -0.32
CA LYS A 16 -18.18 49.73 -0.49
C LYS A 16 -17.79 48.91 0.74
N ALA A 17 -18.79 48.62 1.58
CA ALA A 17 -18.66 47.74 2.73
C ALA A 17 -18.08 46.39 2.28
N LYS A 18 -16.90 46.05 2.80
CA LYS A 18 -16.23 44.76 2.51
C LYS A 18 -17.12 43.62 3.03
N PRO A 19 -17.43 42.60 2.22
CA PRO A 19 -18.28 41.50 2.65
C PRO A 19 -17.62 40.77 3.83
N LYS A 20 -18.39 40.65 4.91
CA LYS A 20 -18.02 39.99 6.17
C LYS A 20 -17.76 38.51 5.88
N ARG A 21 -16.47 38.15 5.72
CA ARG A 21 -16.03 36.76 5.45
C ARG A 21 -16.53 35.87 6.59
N SER A 22 -17.43 34.94 6.27
CA SER A 22 -17.90 33.94 7.22
C SER A 22 -16.71 33.09 7.72
N PRO A 23 -16.71 32.67 9.00
CA PRO A 23 -15.66 31.84 9.54
C PRO A 23 -15.69 30.50 8.79
N ARG A 24 -14.64 30.24 7.99
CA ARG A 24 -14.38 28.94 7.38
C ARG A 24 -14.41 27.90 8.51
N ARG A 25 -15.49 27.13 8.62
CA ARG A 25 -15.54 25.91 9.44
C ARG A 25 -14.33 25.07 9.02
N LYS A 26 -13.32 24.99 9.88
CA LYS A 26 -12.22 24.03 9.77
C LYS A 26 -12.88 22.65 9.88
N LYS A 27 -13.21 22.02 8.75
CA LYS A 27 -13.56 20.61 8.72
C LYS A 27 -12.35 19.86 9.29
N VAL A 28 -12.56 19.30 10.47
CA VAL A 28 -11.56 18.62 11.27
C VAL A 28 -11.06 17.38 10.53
N LYS A 29 -9.79 17.06 10.78
CA LYS A 29 -8.90 15.98 10.33
C LYS A 29 -9.46 14.54 10.27
N ALA A 30 -10.77 14.31 10.41
CA ALA A 30 -11.37 12.98 10.35
C ALA A 30 -11.06 12.29 9.01
N ASP A 31 -11.14 13.03 7.91
CA ASP A 31 -10.79 12.51 6.57
C ASP A 31 -9.30 12.11 6.48
N GLU A 32 -8.42 12.82 7.18
CA GLU A 32 -6.98 12.53 7.19
C GLU A 32 -6.66 11.30 8.04
N VAL A 33 -7.30 11.16 9.21
CA VAL A 33 -7.16 9.99 10.08
C VAL A 33 -7.74 8.74 9.42
N LEU A 34 -8.93 8.85 8.81
CA LEU A 34 -9.59 7.75 8.11
C LEU A 34 -8.78 7.30 6.88
N PHE A 35 -8.14 8.24 6.19
CA PHE A 35 -7.25 7.94 5.08
C PHE A 35 -5.93 7.29 5.55
N VAL A 36 -5.34 7.77 6.65
CA VAL A 36 -4.12 7.18 7.23
C VAL A 36 -4.41 5.77 7.76
N SER A 37 -5.54 5.56 8.43
CA SER A 37 -5.94 4.23 8.88
C SER A 37 -6.24 3.30 7.71
N ALA A 38 -6.90 3.77 6.65
CA ALA A 38 -7.14 2.99 5.44
C ALA A 38 -5.84 2.61 4.70
N ALA A 39 -4.80 3.44 4.78
CA ALA A 39 -3.48 3.13 4.22
C ALA A 39 -2.66 2.20 5.12
N ALA A 40 -2.73 2.35 6.46
CA ALA A 40 -1.91 1.61 7.41
C ALA A 40 -2.50 0.23 7.79
N ALA A 41 -3.83 0.11 7.88
CA ALA A 41 -4.49 -1.13 8.30
C ALA A 41 -4.19 -2.31 7.37
N PRO A 42 -4.18 -2.17 6.03
CA PRO A 42 -3.79 -3.26 5.14
C PRO A 42 -2.33 -3.70 5.33
N TRP A 43 -1.43 -2.76 5.62
CA TRP A 43 -0.03 -3.07 5.91
C TRP A 43 0.13 -3.79 7.25
N ALA A 44 -0.54 -3.32 8.31
CA ALA A 44 -0.52 -3.97 9.61
C ALA A 44 -1.07 -5.40 9.52
N LEU A 45 -2.19 -5.59 8.81
CA LEU A 45 -2.78 -6.90 8.61
C LEU A 45 -1.88 -7.82 7.78
N ALA A 46 -1.23 -7.30 6.73
CA ALA A 46 -0.26 -8.06 5.96
C ALA A 46 0.93 -8.53 6.81
N ILE A 47 1.47 -7.67 7.68
CA ILE A 47 2.56 -8.03 8.60
C ILE A 47 2.12 -9.11 9.60
N LEU A 48 0.92 -8.98 10.18
CA LEU A 48 0.39 -9.98 11.10
C LEU A 48 0.21 -11.34 10.42
N LEU A 49 -0.36 -11.37 9.22
CA LEU A 49 -0.52 -12.61 8.45
C LEU A 49 0.82 -13.20 8.04
N LEU A 50 1.81 -12.37 7.73
CA LEU A 50 3.16 -12.81 7.40
C LEU A 50 3.88 -13.44 8.59
N MET A 51 3.73 -12.87 9.79
CA MET A 51 4.24 -13.46 11.03
C MET A 51 3.64 -14.85 11.31
N VAL A 52 2.35 -15.05 11.01
CA VAL A 52 1.70 -16.37 11.14
C VAL A 52 2.15 -17.34 10.04
N SER A 53 2.44 -16.85 8.84
CA SER A 53 2.89 -17.68 7.72
C SER A 53 4.38 -18.10 7.82
N MET A 54 5.20 -17.30 8.50
CA MET A 54 6.65 -17.50 8.56
C MET A 54 7.10 -18.87 9.09
N PRO A 55 6.52 -19.40 10.20
CA PRO A 55 6.86 -20.73 10.69
C PRO A 55 6.60 -21.83 9.66
N HIS A 56 5.50 -21.75 8.91
CA HIS A 56 5.13 -22.74 7.89
C HIS A 56 6.12 -22.73 6.72
N LEU A 57 6.52 -21.53 6.27
CA LEU A 57 7.58 -21.35 5.28
C LEU A 57 8.92 -21.90 5.75
N ALA A 58 9.33 -21.59 6.99
CA ALA A 58 10.60 -22.04 7.54
C ALA A 58 10.65 -23.57 7.67
N THR A 59 9.56 -24.21 8.12
CA THR A 59 9.45 -25.67 8.18
C THR A 59 9.45 -26.29 6.78
N GLY A 60 8.73 -25.70 5.82
CA GLY A 60 8.74 -26.15 4.43
C GLY A 60 10.15 -26.13 3.82
N PHE A 61 10.93 -25.07 4.06
CA PHE A 61 12.31 -24.99 3.59
C PHE A 61 13.25 -25.98 4.29
N GLN A 62 13.07 -26.23 5.58
CA GLN A 62 13.82 -27.28 6.28
C GLN A 62 13.58 -28.66 5.64
N ASN A 63 12.32 -28.96 5.32
CA ASN A 63 11.93 -30.24 4.74
C ASN A 63 12.50 -30.43 3.31
N ILE A 64 12.48 -29.39 2.48
CA ILE A 64 12.94 -29.46 1.08
C ILE A 64 14.47 -29.39 0.97
N CYS A 65 15.10 -28.47 1.70
CA CYS A 65 16.54 -28.23 1.57
C CYS A 65 17.38 -29.06 2.55
N HIS A 66 16.75 -29.88 3.40
CA HIS A 66 17.40 -30.67 4.45
C HIS A 66 18.38 -29.84 5.29
N CYS A 67 17.99 -28.60 5.61
CA CYS A 67 18.82 -27.64 6.32
C CYS A 67 18.36 -27.46 7.78
N GLY A 68 19.26 -26.97 8.63
CA GLY A 68 18.93 -26.68 10.03
C GLY A 68 17.89 -25.57 10.18
N THR A 69 17.21 -25.52 11.32
CA THR A 69 16.11 -24.58 11.59
C THR A 69 16.47 -23.12 11.33
N LEU A 70 17.66 -22.69 11.73
CA LEU A 70 18.14 -21.33 11.48
C LEU A 70 18.22 -21.01 9.98
N ALA A 71 18.69 -21.96 9.17
CA ALA A 71 18.81 -21.78 7.72
C ALA A 71 17.42 -21.69 7.06
N GLY A 72 16.44 -22.50 7.51
CA GLY A 72 15.06 -22.42 7.04
C GLY A 72 14.41 -21.07 7.31
N TRP A 73 14.61 -20.51 8.51
CA TRP A 73 14.15 -19.16 8.85
C TRP A 73 14.82 -18.06 8.02
N LEU A 74 16.14 -18.15 7.84
CA LEU A 74 16.86 -17.19 6.98
C LEU A 74 16.37 -17.24 5.53
N LEU A 75 16.06 -18.44 5.01
CA LEU A 75 15.54 -18.60 3.66
C LEU A 75 14.12 -18.02 3.53
N ALA A 76 13.27 -18.23 4.54
CA ALA A 76 11.95 -17.59 4.60
C ALA A 76 12.05 -16.05 4.59
N ILE A 77 12.91 -15.48 5.45
CA ILE A 77 13.17 -14.03 5.48
C ILE A 77 13.70 -13.54 4.13
N ALA A 78 14.62 -14.27 3.51
CA ALA A 78 15.21 -13.90 2.22
C ALA A 78 14.14 -13.83 1.12
N ILE A 79 13.24 -14.82 1.05
CA ILE A 79 12.15 -14.85 0.07
C ILE A 79 11.17 -13.69 0.29
N ASP A 80 10.77 -13.41 1.53
CA ASP A 80 9.89 -12.28 1.84
C ASP A 80 10.56 -10.94 1.48
N SER A 81 11.84 -10.78 1.81
CA SER A 81 12.61 -9.58 1.45
C SER A 81 12.74 -9.40 -0.05
N ALA A 82 12.89 -10.50 -0.82
CA ALA A 82 12.92 -10.47 -2.28
C ALA A 82 11.57 -10.02 -2.85
N GLN A 83 10.45 -10.48 -2.27
CA GLN A 83 9.12 -10.06 -2.68
C GLN A 83 8.87 -8.56 -2.38
N ILE A 84 9.25 -8.08 -1.20
CA ILE A 84 9.16 -6.66 -0.84
C ILE A 84 10.02 -5.81 -1.79
N THR A 85 11.25 -6.23 -2.05
CA THR A 85 12.18 -5.54 -2.95
C THR A 85 11.65 -5.51 -4.38
N ALA A 86 11.11 -6.62 -4.89
CA ALA A 86 10.49 -6.68 -6.22
C ALA A 86 9.25 -5.77 -6.31
N LYS A 87 8.42 -5.67 -5.27
CA LYS A 87 7.29 -4.73 -5.23
C LYS A 87 7.75 -3.28 -5.20
N LEU A 88 8.79 -2.98 -4.43
CA LEU A 88 9.39 -1.65 -4.39
C LEU A 88 9.94 -1.28 -5.78
N GLN A 89 10.69 -2.17 -6.41
CA GLN A 89 11.22 -2.00 -7.76
C GLN A 89 10.11 -1.80 -8.80
N LEU A 90 9.04 -2.60 -8.75
CA LEU A 90 7.88 -2.45 -9.65
C LEU A 90 7.18 -1.09 -9.44
N THR A 91 7.06 -0.65 -8.19
CA THR A 91 6.44 0.63 -7.85
C THR A 91 7.28 1.81 -8.34
N VAL A 92 8.60 1.75 -8.14
CA VAL A 92 9.55 2.74 -8.67
C VAL A 92 9.51 2.73 -10.19
N ALA A 93 9.57 1.56 -10.81
CA ALA A 93 9.54 1.42 -12.26
C ALA A 93 8.30 2.04 -12.90
N LYS A 94 7.12 1.83 -12.30
CA LYS A 94 5.86 2.45 -12.76
C LYS A 94 5.80 3.97 -12.51
N ASN A 95 6.43 4.47 -11.45
CA ASN A 95 6.41 5.90 -11.13
C ASN A 95 7.35 6.73 -12.01
N TYR A 96 8.47 6.15 -12.45
CA TYR A 96 9.48 6.81 -13.30
C TYR A 96 9.41 6.39 -14.77
N ASP A 97 8.38 5.65 -15.16
CA ASP A 97 8.17 5.14 -16.52
C ASP A 97 9.40 4.41 -17.10
N LEU A 98 10.05 3.61 -16.24
CA LEU A 98 11.23 2.83 -16.57
C LEU A 98 10.89 1.66 -17.52
N PRO A 99 11.89 1.17 -18.29
CA PRO A 99 11.67 0.23 -19.37
C PRO A 99 11.00 -1.08 -18.92
N THR A 100 10.20 -1.66 -19.83
CA THR A 100 9.36 -2.86 -19.63
C THR A 100 10.08 -4.11 -19.09
N PRO A 101 11.38 -4.38 -19.33
CA PRO A 101 12.04 -5.57 -18.79
C PRO A 101 12.09 -5.58 -17.26
N ALA A 102 12.41 -4.44 -16.62
CA ALA A 102 12.48 -4.35 -15.16
C ALA A 102 11.12 -4.61 -14.49
N GLN A 103 10.04 -4.16 -15.12
CA GLN A 103 8.67 -4.41 -14.66
C GLN A 103 8.31 -5.90 -14.78
N ARG A 104 8.64 -6.54 -15.92
CA ARG A 104 8.39 -7.97 -16.14
C ARG A 104 9.16 -8.85 -15.17
N THR A 105 10.44 -8.57 -14.94
CA THR A 105 11.26 -9.33 -13.98
C THR A 105 10.72 -9.18 -12.56
N SER A 106 10.37 -7.95 -12.15
CA SER A 106 9.80 -7.71 -10.82
C SER A 106 8.46 -8.45 -10.64
N MET A 107 7.60 -8.45 -11.66
CA MET A 107 6.35 -9.21 -11.64
C MET A 107 6.60 -10.71 -11.58
N GLY A 108 7.59 -11.21 -12.34
CA GLY A 108 8.00 -12.62 -12.31
C GLY A 108 8.44 -13.07 -10.91
N ILE A 109 9.27 -12.27 -10.23
CA ILE A 109 9.70 -12.56 -8.85
C ILE A 109 8.49 -12.58 -7.90
N ILE A 110 7.59 -11.61 -8.01
CA ILE A 110 6.38 -11.56 -7.16
C ILE A 110 5.49 -12.79 -7.36
N VAL A 111 5.28 -13.21 -8.60
CA VAL A 111 4.46 -14.39 -8.93
C VAL A 111 5.16 -15.66 -8.46
N ALA A 112 6.45 -15.83 -8.74
CA ALA A 112 7.20 -17.01 -8.34
C ALA A 112 7.24 -17.19 -6.81
N THR A 113 7.51 -16.12 -6.07
CA THR A 113 7.50 -16.14 -4.60
C THR A 113 6.10 -16.40 -4.04
N ALA A 114 5.05 -15.85 -4.65
CA ALA A 114 3.67 -16.12 -4.25
C ALA A 114 3.29 -17.60 -4.47
N VAL A 115 3.64 -18.18 -5.62
CA VAL A 115 3.37 -19.59 -5.92
C VAL A 115 4.12 -20.49 -4.93
N MET A 116 5.40 -20.22 -4.70
CA MET A 116 6.20 -20.97 -3.71
C MET A 116 5.57 -20.89 -2.31
N SER A 117 5.15 -19.69 -1.88
CA SER A 117 4.46 -19.50 -0.60
C SER A 117 3.14 -20.28 -0.51
N MET A 118 2.33 -20.31 -1.58
CA MET A 118 1.11 -21.13 -1.63
C MET A 118 1.43 -22.61 -1.48
N THR A 119 2.39 -23.13 -2.24
CA THR A 119 2.78 -24.54 -2.18
C THR A 119 3.24 -24.94 -0.78
N LEU A 120 4.12 -24.14 -0.16
CA LEU A 120 4.66 -24.46 1.16
C LEU A 120 3.59 -24.37 2.27
N ASN A 121 2.70 -23.39 2.21
CA ASN A 121 1.60 -23.29 3.18
C ASN A 121 0.58 -24.43 3.01
N VAL A 122 0.23 -24.81 1.76
CA VAL A 122 -0.65 -25.96 1.51
C VAL A 122 -0.03 -27.24 2.06
N LEU A 123 1.26 -27.50 1.78
CA LEU A 123 1.95 -28.68 2.31
C LEU A 123 1.93 -28.71 3.84
N ALA A 124 2.24 -27.58 4.49
CA ALA A 124 2.25 -27.49 5.94
C ALA A 124 0.86 -27.73 6.56
N PHE A 125 -0.23 -27.27 5.92
CA PHE A 125 -1.58 -27.54 6.41
C PHE A 125 -2.05 -28.98 6.11
N LEU A 126 -1.59 -29.58 5.01
CA LEU A 126 -1.90 -30.96 4.67
C LEU A 126 -1.28 -31.94 5.67
N GLU A 127 -0.11 -31.64 6.24
CA GLU A 127 0.51 -32.46 7.30
C GLU A 127 -0.40 -32.60 8.54
N GLY A 128 -1.27 -31.63 8.80
CA GLY A 128 -2.23 -31.64 9.91
C GLY A 128 -3.64 -32.14 9.55
N ALA A 129 -3.92 -32.42 8.27
CA ALA A 129 -5.25 -32.82 7.82
C ALA A 129 -5.50 -34.32 8.07
N THR A 130 -6.53 -34.64 8.87
CA THR A 130 -6.87 -36.03 9.22
C THR A 130 -8.05 -36.59 8.40
N ASP A 131 -8.85 -35.70 7.80
CA ASP A 131 -10.06 -36.03 7.06
C ASP A 131 -10.16 -35.26 5.73
N SER A 132 -11.11 -35.64 4.87
CA SER A 132 -11.31 -35.00 3.57
C SER A 132 -11.69 -33.53 3.69
N THR A 133 -12.43 -33.15 4.75
CA THR A 133 -12.77 -31.75 5.03
C THR A 133 -11.52 -30.95 5.40
N GLY A 134 -10.68 -31.49 6.29
CA GLY A 134 -9.39 -30.90 6.66
C GLY A 134 -8.47 -30.72 5.45
N THR A 135 -8.48 -31.67 4.51
CA THR A 135 -7.70 -31.58 3.26
C THR A 135 -8.15 -30.39 2.40
N VAL A 136 -9.46 -30.21 2.21
CA VAL A 136 -10.00 -29.07 1.45
C VAL A 136 -9.68 -27.76 2.14
N LEU A 137 -9.84 -27.69 3.47
CA LEU A 137 -9.50 -26.50 4.26
C LEU A 137 -8.01 -26.15 4.18
N ALA A 138 -7.12 -27.15 4.19
CA ALA A 138 -5.68 -26.96 4.02
C ALA A 138 -5.34 -26.31 2.67
N TRP A 139 -5.97 -26.77 1.58
CA TRP A 139 -5.82 -26.17 0.26
C TRP A 139 -6.33 -24.73 0.21
N VAL A 140 -7.54 -24.50 0.72
CA VAL A 140 -8.16 -23.17 0.72
C VAL A 140 -7.32 -22.18 1.55
N ALA A 141 -6.96 -22.55 2.78
CA ALA A 141 -6.18 -21.70 3.67
C ALA A 141 -4.76 -21.45 3.12
N GLY A 142 -4.11 -22.50 2.61
CA GLY A 142 -2.75 -22.42 2.07
C GLY A 142 -2.63 -21.51 0.85
N ILE A 143 -3.67 -21.45 0.01
CA ILE A 143 -3.73 -20.55 -1.15
C ILE A 143 -4.21 -19.14 -0.75
N MET A 144 -5.25 -19.05 0.08
CA MET A 144 -5.85 -17.77 0.47
C MET A 144 -4.91 -16.89 1.27
N LEU A 145 -4.07 -17.45 2.15
CA LEU A 145 -3.16 -16.67 2.98
C LEU A 145 -2.17 -15.82 2.15
N PRO A 146 -1.36 -16.40 1.24
CA PRO A 146 -0.46 -15.61 0.39
C PRO A 146 -1.18 -14.63 -0.51
N LEU A 147 -2.34 -15.01 -1.06
CA LEU A 147 -3.15 -14.11 -1.90
C LEU A 147 -3.66 -12.90 -1.11
N LEU A 148 -4.13 -13.12 0.13
CA LEU A 148 -4.62 -12.06 0.99
C LEU A 148 -3.49 -11.11 1.39
N ILE A 149 -2.31 -11.62 1.74
CA ILE A 149 -1.11 -10.82 2.01
C ILE A 149 -0.76 -9.96 0.78
N LEU A 150 -0.77 -10.57 -0.41
CA LEU A 150 -0.45 -9.88 -1.66
C LEU A 150 -1.46 -8.77 -1.97
N ALA A 151 -2.75 -9.06 -1.84
CA ALA A 151 -3.86 -8.15 -2.08
C ALA A 151 -3.88 -6.97 -1.09
N LEU A 152 -3.70 -7.24 0.21
CA LEU A 152 -3.61 -6.22 1.25
C LEU A 152 -2.40 -5.30 1.02
N SER A 153 -1.25 -5.88 0.68
CA SER A 153 -0.04 -5.13 0.39
C SER A 153 -0.18 -4.26 -0.87
N TYR A 154 -0.91 -4.75 -1.90
CA TYR A 154 -1.23 -3.95 -3.09
C TYR A 154 -2.19 -2.79 -2.75
N THR A 155 -3.24 -3.09 -1.99
CA THR A 155 -4.23 -2.10 -1.52
C THR A 155 -3.56 -0.99 -0.73
N GLY A 156 -2.72 -1.34 0.26
CA GLY A 156 -1.96 -0.36 1.04
C GLY A 156 -1.01 0.49 0.18
N SER A 157 -0.40 -0.11 -0.84
CA SER A 157 0.47 0.62 -1.79
C SER A 157 -0.32 1.62 -2.65
N CYS A 158 -1.50 1.24 -3.15
CA CYS A 158 -2.38 2.14 -3.90
C CYS A 158 -2.82 3.37 -3.09
N PHE A 159 -3.20 3.18 -1.82
CA PHE A 159 -3.55 4.29 -0.93
C PHE A 159 -2.34 5.20 -0.66
N ALA A 160 -1.16 4.62 -0.40
CA ALA A 160 0.07 5.38 -0.17
C ALA A 160 0.47 6.26 -1.38
N LEU A 161 0.34 5.74 -2.60
CA LEU A 161 0.63 6.49 -3.83
C LEU A 161 -0.40 7.60 -4.09
N THR A 162 -1.67 7.36 -3.79
CA THR A 162 -2.74 8.37 -3.93
C THR A 162 -2.51 9.59 -3.02
N LYS A 163 -1.98 9.36 -1.81
CA LYS A 163 -1.57 10.44 -0.88
C LYS A 163 -0.47 11.33 -1.45
N LYS A 164 0.52 10.75 -2.14
CA LYS A 164 1.64 11.51 -2.71
C LYS A 164 1.18 12.44 -3.84
N ARG A 165 0.28 11.97 -4.72
CA ARG A 165 -0.25 12.78 -5.84
C ARG A 165 -1.07 13.99 -5.36
N THR A 166 -1.93 13.79 -4.36
CA THR A 166 -2.75 14.89 -3.78
C THR A 166 -1.90 15.94 -3.07
N THR A 167 -0.85 15.50 -2.36
CA THR A 167 0.07 16.41 -1.67
C THR A 167 0.93 17.23 -2.65
N ALA A 168 1.41 16.61 -3.73
CA ALA A 168 2.20 17.28 -4.76
C ALA A 168 1.40 18.35 -5.54
N ARG A 169 0.12 18.08 -5.83
CA ARG A 169 -0.76 19.03 -6.54
C ARG A 169 -1.16 20.25 -5.71
N ARG A 170 -1.10 20.16 -4.38
CA ARG A 170 -1.40 21.27 -3.46
C ARG A 170 -0.22 22.25 -3.27
N LYS A 171 0.98 21.86 -3.70
CA LYS A 171 2.20 22.68 -3.62
C LYS A 171 2.57 23.39 -4.93
N ARG A 172 1.83 23.14 -6.02
CA ARG A 172 1.89 23.90 -7.27
C ARG A 172 0.74 24.91 -7.27
#